data_AF-A0A376ZWQ0-F1
#
_entry.id   AF-A0A376ZWQ0-F1
#
_cell.length_a   1.000
_cell.length_b   1.000
_cell.length_c   1.000
_cell.angle_alpha   90.00
_cell.angle_beta   90.00
_cell.angle_gamma   90.00
#
_symmetry.space_group_name_H-M   'P 1'
#
loop_
_entity.id
_entity.type
_entity.pdbx_description
1 polymer ?
#
loop_
_entity_poly.entity_id
_entity_poly.type
_entity_poly.pdbx_seq_one_letter_code
_entity_poly.pdbx_strand_id
1 'polypeptide(L)'
;MAYDYSASLNPQKALIWRIVHRDNIPWILDNGLHCGNSLVQAENWINIGNPELIGKRAGHPVPVGTGGTLHDYVPFYFTPFSPMLMNIHSGRGGIKRRPNEEIVILVSNLRNVAAHDVPFVFTTAMLTITGPTTTPVE
;
A
#
# COMPACT_ATOMS: atom_id res chain seq x y z
N MET A 1 -19.98 -8.65 -21.16
CA MET A 1 -20.53 -7.56 -20.33
C MET A 1 -19.37 -6.70 -19.88
N ALA A 2 -19.38 -5.40 -20.17
CA ALA A 2 -18.41 -4.48 -19.59
C ALA A 2 -18.83 -4.22 -18.14
N TYR A 3 -17.90 -4.37 -17.19
CA TYR A 3 -18.15 -3.99 -15.81
C TYR A 3 -18.19 -2.46 -15.69
N ASP A 4 -19.27 -1.92 -15.11
CA ASP A 4 -19.38 -0.50 -14.81
C ASP A 4 -18.88 -0.23 -13.38
N TYR A 5 -17.79 0.54 -13.29
CA TYR A 5 -17.19 0.94 -12.02
C TYR A 5 -17.38 2.43 -11.71
N SER A 6 -18.14 3.18 -12.52
CA SER A 6 -18.32 4.64 -12.35
C SER A 6 -18.89 5.02 -10.98
N ALA A 7 -19.75 4.16 -10.41
CA ALA A 7 -20.32 4.35 -9.08
C ALA A 7 -19.31 4.20 -7.93
N SER A 8 -18.16 3.52 -8.14
CA SER A 8 -17.14 3.27 -7.11
C SER A 8 -15.81 3.99 -7.38
N LEU A 9 -15.37 4.04 -8.64
CA LEU A 9 -14.16 4.71 -9.10
C LEU A 9 -14.48 6.14 -9.55
N ASN A 10 -14.69 7.03 -8.58
CA ASN A 10 -14.94 8.45 -8.85
C ASN A 10 -14.28 9.36 -7.81
N PRO A 11 -14.04 10.64 -8.16
CA PRO A 11 -13.47 11.63 -7.24
C PRO A 11 -14.33 11.85 -5.98
N GLN A 12 -15.65 11.69 -6.06
CA GLN A 12 -16.59 11.88 -4.95
C GLN A 12 -16.41 10.84 -3.85
N LYS A 13 -15.95 9.63 -4.18
CA LYS A 13 -15.55 8.61 -3.20
C LYS A 13 -14.07 8.69 -2.89
N ALA A 14 -13.21 8.99 -3.86
CA ALA A 14 -11.75 9.05 -3.71
C ALA A 14 -11.17 7.85 -2.95
N LEU A 15 -11.64 6.65 -3.32
CA LEU A 15 -11.22 5.39 -2.72
C LEU A 15 -9.73 5.13 -3.01
N ILE A 16 -9.10 4.39 -2.10
CA ILE A 16 -7.71 3.95 -2.18
C ILE A 16 -7.62 2.49 -1.75
N TRP A 17 -6.72 1.73 -2.38
CA TRP A 17 -6.67 0.27 -2.23
C TRP A 17 -5.27 -0.24 -1.94
N ARG A 18 -5.17 -1.25 -1.08
CA ARG A 18 -3.91 -1.96 -0.81
C ARG A 18 -4.16 -3.45 -0.72
N ILE A 19 -3.37 -4.24 -1.45
CA ILE A 19 -3.38 -5.69 -1.33
C ILE A 19 -2.45 -6.14 -0.22
N VAL A 20 -2.89 -7.14 0.57
CA VAL A 20 -2.09 -7.81 1.61
C VAL A 20 -2.40 -9.31 1.60
N HIS A 21 -1.51 -10.11 2.20
CA HIS A 21 -1.82 -11.51 2.48
C HIS A 21 -2.84 -11.59 3.63
N ARG A 22 -3.82 -12.49 3.56
CA ARG A 22 -4.86 -12.64 4.59
C ARG A 22 -4.27 -12.93 5.98
N ASP A 23 -3.19 -13.71 6.05
CA ASP A 23 -2.57 -14.09 7.32
C ASP A 23 -1.84 -12.91 8.00
N ASN A 24 -1.62 -11.80 7.28
CA ASN A 24 -1.10 -10.58 7.88
C ASN A 24 -2.21 -9.75 8.57
N ILE A 25 -3.49 -10.05 8.33
CA ILE A 25 -4.62 -9.25 8.84
C ILE A 25 -4.66 -9.18 10.36
N PRO A 26 -4.51 -10.27 11.13
CA PRO A 26 -4.51 -10.17 12.59
C PRO A 26 -3.47 -9.17 13.11
N TRP A 27 -2.24 -9.24 12.59
CA TRP A 27 -1.18 -8.31 12.97
C TRP A 27 -1.48 -6.86 12.58
N ILE A 28 -2.03 -6.64 11.37
CA ILE A 28 -2.42 -5.30 10.90
C ILE A 28 -3.52 -4.70 11.77
N LEU A 29 -4.47 -5.51 12.25
CA LEU A 29 -5.55 -5.03 13.13
C LEU A 29 -5.03 -4.60 14.50
N ASP A 30 -4.02 -5.30 15.02
CA ASP A 30 -3.45 -5.00 16.34
C ASP A 30 -2.43 -3.85 16.32
N ASN A 31 -1.68 -3.70 15.21
CA ASN A 31 -0.52 -2.80 15.14
C ASN A 31 -0.70 -1.65 14.12
N GLY A 32 -1.63 -1.79 13.18
CA GLY A 32 -1.79 -0.87 12.05
C GLY A 32 -0.91 -1.22 10.86
N LEU A 33 -0.81 -0.26 9.92
CA LEU A 33 0.00 -0.40 8.71
C LEU A 33 1.33 0.32 8.87
N HIS A 34 2.41 -0.45 8.81
CA HIS A 34 3.77 0.07 8.93
C HIS A 34 4.49 0.12 7.57
N CYS A 35 5.29 1.17 7.38
CA CYS A 35 6.18 1.30 6.23
C CYS A 35 7.39 0.38 6.38
N GLY A 36 8.15 0.16 5.29
CA GLY A 36 9.21 -0.84 5.32
C GLY A 36 10.45 -0.44 6.14
N ASN A 37 10.64 0.86 6.38
CA ASN A 37 11.65 1.38 7.32
C ASN A 37 11.15 1.43 8.79
N SER A 38 9.93 1.00 9.09
CA SER A 38 9.40 0.95 10.45
C SER A 38 10.23 0.00 11.33
N LEU A 39 10.50 0.42 12.56
CA LEU A 39 11.08 -0.42 13.62
C LEU A 39 10.11 -1.49 14.10
N VAL A 40 8.80 -1.23 13.98
CA VAL A 40 7.74 -2.19 14.29
C VAL A 40 7.50 -3.05 13.06
N GLN A 41 7.77 -4.35 13.19
CA GLN A 41 7.65 -5.35 12.12
C GLN A 41 6.98 -6.62 12.66
N ALA A 42 6.26 -7.32 11.77
CA ALA A 42 5.71 -8.63 12.11
C ALA A 42 6.77 -9.72 11.85
N GLU A 43 7.01 -10.58 12.84
CA GLU A 43 7.95 -11.70 12.72
C GLU A 43 7.58 -12.65 11.57
N ASN A 44 6.29 -12.92 11.41
CA ASN A 44 5.75 -13.85 10.41
C ASN A 44 5.13 -13.13 9.20
N TRP A 45 5.64 -11.96 8.82
CA TRP A 45 5.07 -11.19 7.71
C TRP A 45 5.17 -11.95 6.38
N ILE A 46 4.03 -12.21 5.75
CA ILE A 46 3.99 -12.86 4.44
C ILE A 46 4.08 -11.79 3.35
N ASN A 47 5.23 -11.74 2.66
CA ASN A 47 5.45 -10.83 1.54
C ASN A 47 4.76 -11.35 0.25
N ILE A 48 4.02 -10.46 -0.40
CA ILE A 48 3.35 -10.69 -1.69
C ILE A 48 3.80 -9.71 -2.79
N GLY A 49 4.67 -8.75 -2.44
CA GLY A 49 5.24 -7.80 -3.38
C GLY A 49 6.44 -8.37 -4.13
N ASN A 50 6.86 -7.67 -5.18
CA ASN A 50 8.07 -8.03 -5.91
C ASN A 50 9.33 -7.61 -5.11
N PRO A 51 10.19 -8.55 -4.67
CA PRO A 51 11.39 -8.23 -3.90
C PRO A 51 12.32 -7.24 -4.60
N GLU A 52 12.47 -7.35 -5.92
CA GLU A 52 13.28 -6.44 -6.73
C GLU A 52 12.69 -5.02 -6.74
N LEU A 53 11.36 -4.91 -6.90
CA LEU A 53 10.69 -3.60 -6.84
C LEU A 53 10.75 -3.00 -5.43
N ILE A 54 10.65 -3.83 -4.38
CA ILE A 54 10.80 -3.38 -2.99
C ILE A 54 12.22 -2.84 -2.79
N GLY A 55 13.25 -3.58 -3.19
CA GLY A 55 14.64 -3.14 -3.10
C GLY A 55 14.92 -1.86 -3.89
N LYS A 56 14.43 -1.76 -5.12
CA LYS A 56 14.57 -0.52 -5.94
C LYS A 56 13.87 0.67 -5.30
N ARG A 57 12.73 0.45 -4.65
CA ARG A 57 11.98 1.49 -3.95
C ARG A 57 12.61 1.90 -2.63
N ALA A 58 13.38 1.02 -2.01
CA ALA A 58 13.99 1.27 -0.70
C ALA A 58 14.82 2.57 -0.68
N GLY A 59 15.52 2.88 -1.78
CA GLY A 59 16.31 4.10 -1.92
C GLY A 59 15.71 5.16 -2.85
N HIS A 60 14.48 4.98 -3.34
CA HIS A 60 13.91 5.92 -4.31
C HIS A 60 13.38 7.17 -3.59
N PRO A 61 13.95 8.36 -3.83
CA PRO A 61 13.60 9.56 -3.08
C PRO A 61 12.18 10.04 -3.40
N VAL A 62 11.50 10.59 -2.40
CA VAL A 62 10.22 11.27 -2.55
C VAL A 62 10.50 12.77 -2.44
N PRO A 63 10.42 13.55 -3.54
CA PRO A 63 10.82 14.96 -3.54
C PRO A 63 9.76 15.92 -2.98
N VAL A 64 8.66 15.40 -2.45
CA VAL A 64 7.47 16.15 -2.01
C VAL A 64 7.04 15.73 -0.61
N GLY A 65 6.25 16.57 0.07
CA GLY A 65 5.77 16.29 1.43
C GLY A 65 6.90 16.19 2.44
N THR A 66 6.89 15.14 3.27
CA THR A 66 7.90 14.92 4.33
C THR A 66 9.25 14.41 3.80
N GLY A 67 9.40 14.24 2.48
CA GLY A 67 10.67 13.81 1.90
C GLY A 67 10.95 12.32 2.11
N GLY A 68 12.22 11.96 2.30
CA GLY A 68 12.64 10.57 2.50
C GLY A 68 12.58 9.72 1.24
N THR A 69 12.30 8.44 1.41
CA THR A 69 12.27 7.42 0.35
C THR A 69 10.91 6.74 0.27
N LEU A 70 10.60 6.07 -0.84
CA LEU A 70 9.36 5.28 -0.95
C LEU A 70 9.23 4.19 0.14
N HIS A 71 10.31 3.82 0.82
CA HIS A 71 10.28 2.86 1.91
C HIS A 71 9.74 3.43 3.23
N ASP A 72 9.74 4.76 3.36
CA ASP A 72 9.21 5.49 4.52
C ASP A 72 7.68 5.62 4.48
N TYR A 73 7.06 5.12 3.41
CA TYR A 73 5.63 5.22 3.18
C TYR A 73 4.96 3.86 2.98
N VAL A 74 3.66 3.83 3.26
CA VAL A 74 2.77 2.72 2.93
C VAL A 74 2.06 3.02 1.60
N PRO A 75 2.34 2.27 0.52
CA PRO A 75 1.74 2.53 -0.79
C PRO A 75 0.28 2.05 -0.90
N PHE A 76 -0.54 2.87 -1.56
CA PHE A 76 -1.92 2.61 -1.94
C PHE A 76 -2.13 2.93 -3.44
N TYR A 77 -2.99 2.14 -4.07
CA TYR A 77 -3.43 2.33 -5.45
C TYR A 77 -4.73 3.15 -5.50
N PHE A 78 -5.01 3.75 -6.66
CA PHE A 78 -6.28 4.43 -6.98
C PHE A 78 -7.28 3.53 -7.73
N THR A 79 -6.98 2.23 -7.83
CA THR A 79 -7.90 1.23 -8.37
C THR A 79 -7.72 -0.09 -7.60
N PRO A 80 -8.75 -0.96 -7.56
CA PRO A 80 -8.61 -2.30 -6.99
C PRO A 80 -7.76 -3.22 -7.90
N PHE A 81 -7.58 -2.85 -9.18
CA PHE A 81 -6.86 -3.64 -10.18
C PHE A 81 -5.38 -3.29 -10.18
N SER A 82 -4.67 -3.70 -9.12
CA SER A 82 -3.25 -3.39 -9.02
C SER A 82 -2.41 -4.23 -10.01
N PRO A 83 -1.34 -3.65 -10.60
CA PRO A 83 -0.37 -4.41 -11.39
C PRO A 83 0.23 -5.59 -10.60
N MET A 84 0.35 -5.46 -9.28
CA MET A 84 0.83 -6.55 -8.45
C MET A 84 -0.18 -7.70 -8.32
N LEU A 85 -1.48 -7.43 -8.25
CA LEU A 85 -2.48 -8.50 -8.28
C LEU A 85 -2.36 -9.34 -9.56
N MET A 86 -2.17 -8.67 -10.71
CA MET A 86 -1.92 -9.35 -11.98
C MET A 86 -0.60 -10.14 -11.98
N ASN A 87 0.48 -9.59 -11.41
CA ASN A 87 1.76 -10.28 -11.31
C ASN A 87 1.69 -11.51 -10.37
N ILE A 88 0.96 -11.44 -9.26
CA ILE A 88 0.73 -12.58 -8.36
C ILE A 88 -0.05 -13.67 -9.10
N HIS A 89 -1.13 -13.32 -9.81
CA HIS A 89 -1.90 -14.31 -10.56
C HIS A 89 -1.06 -14.95 -11.68
N SER A 90 -0.32 -14.15 -12.46
CA SER A 90 0.45 -14.64 -13.60
C SER A 90 1.80 -15.28 -13.22
N GLY A 91 2.32 -14.99 -12.03
CA GLY A 91 3.69 -15.32 -11.64
C GLY A 91 4.77 -14.52 -12.37
N ARG A 92 4.39 -13.42 -13.05
CA ARG A 92 5.31 -12.60 -13.84
C ARG A 92 6.35 -11.92 -12.97
N GLY A 93 7.61 -11.91 -13.41
CA GLY A 93 8.71 -11.26 -12.69
C GLY A 93 9.19 -12.04 -11.46
N GLY A 94 9.10 -13.37 -11.48
CA GLY A 94 9.57 -14.23 -10.38
C GLY A 94 8.66 -14.24 -9.16
N ILE A 95 7.44 -13.71 -9.27
CA ILE A 95 6.50 -13.61 -8.15
C ILE A 95 5.87 -14.96 -7.88
N LYS A 96 5.88 -15.36 -6.61
CA LYS A 96 5.16 -16.55 -6.17
C LYS A 96 3.68 -16.38 -6.47
N ARG A 97 3.14 -17.30 -7.28
CA ARG A 97 1.70 -17.36 -7.52
C ARG A 97 0.98 -17.68 -6.22
N ARG A 98 -0.14 -16.99 -6.00
CA ARG A 98 -1.01 -17.23 -4.86
C ARG A 98 -2.47 -17.30 -5.32
N PRO A 99 -3.27 -18.16 -4.70
CA PRO A 99 -4.72 -18.20 -4.93
C PRO A 99 -5.37 -16.90 -4.43
N ASN A 100 -6.49 -16.50 -5.03
CA ASN A 100 -7.16 -15.24 -4.67
C ASN A 100 -7.66 -15.25 -3.22
N GLU A 101 -7.95 -16.44 -2.68
CA GLU A 101 -8.38 -16.67 -1.30
C GLU A 101 -7.28 -16.32 -0.27
N GLU A 102 -6.02 -16.14 -0.69
CA GLU A 102 -4.93 -15.65 0.16
C GLU A 102 -4.80 -14.11 0.14
N ILE A 103 -5.45 -13.43 -0.80
CA ILE A 103 -5.26 -12.00 -1.02
C ILE A 103 -6.47 -11.21 -0.51
N VAL A 104 -6.21 -10.28 0.40
CA VAL A 104 -7.21 -9.34 0.91
C VAL A 104 -6.92 -7.95 0.34
N ILE A 105 -7.99 -7.26 -0.07
CA ILE A 105 -7.93 -5.86 -0.52
C ILE A 105 -8.42 -4.97 0.61
N LEU A 106 -7.51 -4.20 1.21
CA LEU A 106 -7.84 -3.12 2.13
C LEU A 106 -8.35 -1.92 1.32
N VAL A 107 -9.45 -1.32 1.77
CA VAL A 107 -10.08 -0.17 1.12
C VAL A 107 -10.22 0.95 2.14
N SER A 108 -9.77 2.14 1.77
CA SER A 108 -10.04 3.38 2.49
C SER A 108 -10.40 4.48 1.48
N ASN A 109 -10.52 5.71 1.92
CA ASN A 109 -10.70 6.86 1.04
C ASN A 109 -9.90 8.07 1.51
N LEU A 110 -9.47 8.91 0.56
CA LEU A 110 -8.65 10.09 0.84
C LEU A 110 -9.32 11.08 1.80
N ARG A 111 -10.66 11.18 1.79
CA ARG A 111 -11.38 12.07 2.71
C ARG A 111 -11.23 11.61 4.15
N ASN A 112 -11.30 10.30 4.39
CA ASN A 112 -11.09 9.72 5.71
C ASN A 112 -9.65 9.91 6.17
N VAL A 113 -8.67 9.65 5.30
CA VAL A 113 -7.25 9.88 5.60
C VAL A 113 -7.01 11.35 6.00
N ALA A 114 -7.57 12.30 5.23
CA ALA A 114 -7.47 13.72 5.52
C ALA A 114 -8.21 14.12 6.82
N ALA A 115 -9.38 13.56 7.10
CA ALA A 115 -10.15 13.86 8.31
C ALA A 115 -9.48 13.35 9.60
N HIS A 116 -8.54 12.43 9.48
CA HIS A 116 -7.74 11.89 10.59
C HIS A 116 -6.33 12.50 10.65
N ASP A 117 -6.08 13.59 9.92
CA ASP A 117 -4.78 14.29 9.87
C ASP A 117 -3.59 13.37 9.55
N VAL A 118 -3.84 12.27 8.83
CA VAL A 118 -2.79 11.35 8.41
C VAL A 118 -2.06 11.96 7.22
N PRO A 119 -0.73 12.21 7.28
CA PRO A 119 -0.02 12.79 6.17
C PRO A 119 0.07 11.81 4.98
N PHE A 120 -0.08 12.34 3.77
CA PHE A 120 0.04 11.57 2.55
C PHE A 120 0.61 12.40 1.41
N VAL A 121 1.25 11.72 0.47
CA VAL A 121 1.80 12.34 -0.74
C VAL A 121 1.35 11.59 -1.98
N PHE A 122 1.13 12.34 -3.06
CA PHE A 122 0.89 11.78 -4.38
C PHE A 122 2.20 11.68 -5.13
N THR A 123 2.47 10.51 -5.71
CA THR A 123 3.56 10.31 -6.68
C THR A 123 2.98 9.93 -8.04
N THR A 124 3.81 9.95 -9.08
CA THR A 124 3.42 9.82 -10.49
C THR A 124 2.59 8.58 -10.84
N ALA A 125 2.52 7.57 -9.96
CA ALA A 125 1.72 6.36 -10.17
C ALA A 125 1.02 5.79 -8.91
N MET A 126 1.14 6.41 -7.73
CA MET A 126 0.57 5.87 -6.48
C MET A 126 0.39 6.94 -5.41
N LEU A 127 -0.55 6.68 -4.50
CA LEU A 127 -0.61 7.35 -3.19
C LEU A 127 0.37 6.65 -2.25
N THR A 128 1.07 7.44 -1.45
CA THR A 128 1.90 6.93 -0.36
C THR A 128 1.48 7.65 0.93
N ILE A 129 1.04 6.88 1.92
CA ILE A 129 0.68 7.39 3.25
C ILE A 129 1.94 7.31 4.11
N THR A 130 2.29 8.39 4.82
CA THR A 130 3.43 8.35 5.73
C THR A 130 3.15 7.31 6.81
N GLY A 131 4.10 6.41 7.07
CA GLY A 131 4.03 5.59 8.28
C GLY A 131 4.02 6.48 9.53
N PRO A 132 3.68 5.96 10.72
CA PRO A 132 3.89 6.70 11.96
C PRO A 132 5.37 7.10 12.03
N THR A 133 5.62 8.38 11.79
CA THR A 133 6.97 8.96 11.81
C THR A 133 7.44 8.97 13.26
N THR A 134 8.56 8.31 13.55
CA THR A 134 9.34 8.54 14.77
C THR A 134 10.19 9.79 14.64
N THR A 135 9.65 10.89 14.09
CA THR A 135 10.30 12.19 14.28
C THR A 135 10.04 12.58 15.73
N PRO A 136 11.09 12.78 16.55
CA PRO A 136 10.92 13.41 17.84
C PRO A 136 10.31 14.78 17.58
N VAL A 137 9.23 15.08 18.28
CA VAL A 137 8.80 16.46 18.44
C VAL A 137 9.90 17.11 19.30
N GLU A 138 10.71 17.98 18.70
CA GLU A 138 11.55 18.93 19.46
C GLU A 138 10.67 19.97 20.17
#